data_AF-A0A429NGM1-F1
#
_entry.id   AF-A0A429NGM1-F1
#
_cell.length_a   1.000
_cell.length_b   1.000
_cell.length_c   1.000
_cell.angle_alpha   90.00
_cell.angle_beta   90.00
_cell.angle_gamma   90.00
#
_symmetry.space_group_name_H-M   'P 1'
#
loop_
_entity.id
_entity.type
_entity.pdbx_description
1 polymer ?
#
loop_
_entity_poly.entity_id
_entity_poly.type
_entity_poly.pdbx_seq_one_letter_code
_entity_poly.pdbx_strand_id
1 'polypeptide(L)'
;MKQRKDGQVGYVVRWRANGSRTGKWESEIFDDRKAAERFRDLVKGHGEQWPPGWIRGQGFVADLCSPEEMFEPFAMKQIELLTGVQGDTRAKYRRLVEQNMSPWFKSYSVRDGEGGITREMVQRWVNDLAAGRPAPHDPKDRRPRTKYKPKTIANQHGLLHAILQAAVDAEPPLRSTNPCDFTRLPRLDGEQVEEEMVFLEREEFAWVHRCLAEDARDLAEALAETGARWGEVTALQPRDLCRRNGLPAIRIQRAWKRDEDGRPYLGAPKTKKSRRTIVITSRLERMLRRRAKGKAPDDLLFTGPEGGRWDAGTFRRLRWVPAIERAAQEFGLTKRPRIHDLRHSHASWLIAAKVPLPAIQARLGHESITTTVDRYGHLLDALDGEVLAAVEWAMDPAAPLPGALRLTGSADAANGMRQVPHQRSGPVPNGWTNADRTPGAEPAQGIGPFFVVTLGGQEVAFADRDLAQQVADQWNDDHAEEMEALRVRGWPEDKVARRGAVGPEEVERWVGGEPVWTRMPHRQFVHFATAAYRADGTLAYEPLPVTSRWTWEFEGDSFTVRAAEHRIEFRPDGTTEAHVRGINKAAVRQALDRARDEALETSPHNPYLLLGRT
;
A
#
# COMPACT_ATOMS: atom_id res chain seq x y z
N MET A 1 27.57 -54.12 36.39
CA MET A 1 26.79 -54.21 37.65
C MET A 1 27.64 -53.63 38.78
N LYS A 2 27.02 -52.94 39.73
CA LYS A 2 27.67 -52.41 40.93
C LYS A 2 26.79 -52.74 42.13
N GLN A 3 27.37 -53.38 43.15
CA GLN A 3 26.66 -53.69 44.39
C GLN A 3 26.52 -52.39 45.22
N ARG A 4 25.30 -52.04 45.62
CA ARG A 4 25.03 -50.87 46.47
C ARG A 4 25.26 -51.22 47.94
N LYS A 5 25.45 -50.20 48.79
CA LYS A 5 25.71 -50.36 50.24
C LYS A 5 24.55 -51.02 50.99
N ASP A 6 23.36 -51.03 50.42
CA ASP A 6 22.11 -51.63 50.93
C ASP A 6 21.89 -53.10 50.47
N GLY A 7 22.84 -53.68 49.73
CA GLY A 7 22.75 -55.04 49.19
C GLY A 7 22.00 -55.17 47.86
N GLN A 8 21.42 -54.09 47.32
CA GLN A 8 20.75 -54.11 46.02
C GLN A 8 21.75 -54.04 44.85
N VAL A 9 21.40 -54.67 43.72
CA VAL A 9 22.24 -54.70 42.51
C VAL A 9 21.86 -53.53 41.61
N GLY A 10 22.76 -52.56 41.46
CA GLY A 10 22.61 -51.48 40.49
C GLY A 10 23.26 -51.82 39.13
N TYR A 11 22.64 -51.37 38.06
CA TYR A 11 23.16 -51.48 36.69
C TYR A 11 23.73 -50.12 36.27
N VAL A 12 25.00 -50.07 35.90
CA VAL A 12 25.67 -48.82 35.50
C VAL A 12 25.98 -48.88 34.02
N VAL A 13 25.50 -47.90 33.27
CA VAL A 13 25.90 -47.66 31.89
C VAL A 13 27.04 -46.64 31.92
N ARG A 14 28.20 -47.00 31.36
CA ARG A 14 29.38 -46.12 31.29
C ARG A 14 29.81 -46.01 29.84
N TRP A 15 30.08 -44.80 29.40
CA TRP A 15 30.58 -44.53 28.05
C TRP A 15 31.55 -43.35 28.07
N ARG A 16 32.19 -43.11 26.94
CA ARG A 16 33.01 -41.91 26.73
C ARG A 16 32.26 -40.96 25.82
N ALA A 17 32.16 -39.69 26.21
CA ALA A 17 31.50 -38.68 25.40
C ALA A 17 32.05 -38.67 23.97
N ASN A 18 31.15 -38.68 22.97
CA ASN A 18 31.45 -38.74 21.53
C ASN A 18 32.19 -40.00 21.07
N GLY A 19 32.25 -41.06 21.89
CA GLY A 19 32.92 -42.32 21.53
C GLY A 19 34.44 -42.22 21.41
N SER A 20 35.03 -41.08 21.82
CA SER A 20 36.45 -40.81 21.67
C SER A 20 37.30 -41.58 22.69
N ARG A 21 38.47 -42.07 22.25
CA ARG A 21 39.54 -42.61 23.12
C ARG A 21 40.12 -41.60 24.11
N THR A 22 39.79 -40.32 23.99
CA THR A 22 40.15 -39.26 24.95
C THR A 22 38.93 -38.58 25.57
N GLY A 23 37.71 -39.03 25.22
CA GLY A 23 36.46 -38.46 25.72
C GLY A 23 36.31 -38.64 27.23
N LYS A 24 35.69 -37.65 27.89
CA LYS A 24 35.34 -37.70 29.31
C LYS A 24 34.43 -38.90 29.59
N TRP A 25 34.68 -39.58 30.70
CA TRP A 25 33.83 -40.66 31.16
C TRP A 25 32.50 -40.10 31.68
N GLU A 26 31.42 -40.62 31.13
CA GLU A 26 30.05 -40.37 31.56
C GLU A 26 29.44 -41.67 32.10
N SER A 27 28.49 -41.55 33.03
CA SER A 27 27.81 -42.73 33.58
C SER A 27 26.44 -42.42 34.15
N GLU A 28 25.51 -43.35 33.93
CA GLU A 28 24.17 -43.36 34.51
C GLU A 28 23.92 -44.67 35.25
N ILE A 29 23.13 -44.62 36.33
CA ILE A 29 22.84 -45.76 37.21
C ILE A 29 21.34 -46.06 37.16
N PHE A 30 21.02 -47.35 37.07
CA PHE A 30 19.65 -47.87 37.01
C PHE A 30 19.45 -48.98 38.03
N ASP A 31 18.21 -49.12 38.50
CA ASP A 31 17.78 -50.21 39.38
C ASP A 31 17.39 -51.46 38.58
N ASP A 32 17.01 -51.29 37.31
CA ASP A 32 16.58 -52.36 36.41
C ASP A 32 17.55 -52.56 35.23
N ARG A 33 17.83 -53.84 34.92
CA ARG A 33 18.71 -54.22 33.81
C ARG A 33 18.14 -53.79 32.46
N LYS A 34 16.83 -53.97 32.23
CA LYS A 34 16.21 -53.64 30.94
C LYS A 34 16.20 -52.13 30.70
N ALA A 35 16.01 -51.33 31.75
CA ALA A 35 16.16 -49.88 31.69
C ALA A 35 17.59 -49.47 31.33
N ALA A 36 18.61 -50.06 31.96
CA ALA A 36 20.02 -49.80 31.63
C ALA A 36 20.37 -50.19 30.18
N GLU A 37 19.88 -51.34 29.70
CA GLU A 37 20.09 -51.78 28.32
C GLU A 37 19.42 -50.84 27.31
N ARG A 38 18.18 -50.41 27.57
CA ARG A 38 17.48 -49.40 26.76
C ARG A 38 18.23 -48.08 26.72
N PHE A 39 18.68 -47.57 27.87
CA PHE A 39 19.44 -46.33 27.94
C PHE A 39 20.78 -46.42 27.20
N ARG A 40 21.51 -47.55 27.34
CA ARG A 40 22.72 -47.80 26.56
C ARG A 40 22.45 -47.73 25.06
N ASP A 41 21.37 -48.33 24.59
CA ASP A 41 21.05 -48.35 23.16
C ASP A 41 20.64 -46.96 22.67
N LEU A 42 20.00 -46.14 23.52
CA LEU A 42 19.75 -44.72 23.26
C LEU A 42 21.06 -43.92 23.17
N VAL A 43 21.98 -44.07 24.11
CA VAL A 43 23.30 -43.41 24.09
C VAL A 43 24.06 -43.75 22.80
N LYS A 44 24.07 -45.02 22.40
CA LYS A 44 24.65 -45.46 21.14
C LYS A 44 23.96 -44.83 19.93
N GLY A 45 22.63 -44.83 19.92
CA GLY A 45 21.81 -44.21 18.88
C GLY A 45 22.04 -42.70 18.75
N HIS A 46 22.48 -42.04 19.82
CA HIS A 46 22.84 -40.63 19.87
C HIS A 46 24.35 -40.36 19.77
N GLY A 47 25.12 -41.30 19.23
CA GLY A 47 26.55 -41.09 18.97
C GLY A 47 27.39 -40.98 20.23
N GLU A 48 27.08 -41.80 21.25
CA GLU A 48 27.77 -41.82 22.53
C GLU A 48 27.66 -40.48 23.30
N GLN A 49 26.51 -39.83 23.17
CA GLN A 49 26.13 -38.63 23.93
C GLN A 49 24.91 -38.93 24.81
N TRP A 50 24.70 -38.08 25.82
CA TRP A 50 23.47 -38.12 26.62
C TRP A 50 22.24 -37.98 25.69
N PRO A 51 21.21 -38.84 25.83
CA PRO A 51 20.00 -38.71 25.04
C PRO A 51 19.33 -37.34 25.27
N PRO A 52 18.86 -36.65 24.22
CA PRO A 52 18.14 -35.38 24.37
C PRO A 52 16.93 -35.53 25.29
N GLY A 53 16.76 -34.60 26.23
CA GLY A 53 15.65 -34.64 27.19
C GLY A 53 15.80 -35.68 28.30
N TRP A 54 17.00 -36.22 28.55
CA TRP A 54 17.26 -37.09 29.70
C TRP A 54 17.84 -36.29 30.88
N ILE A 55 17.21 -36.38 32.05
CA ILE A 55 17.68 -35.86 33.32
C ILE A 55 18.45 -36.95 34.07
N ARG A 56 19.66 -36.60 34.51
CA ARG A 56 20.54 -37.56 35.18
C ARG A 56 19.90 -38.12 36.44
N GLY A 57 19.87 -39.44 36.54
CA GLY A 57 19.29 -40.16 37.67
C GLY A 57 17.77 -40.08 37.82
N GLN A 58 17.06 -39.38 36.92
CA GLN A 58 15.60 -39.24 36.97
C GLN A 58 14.90 -39.86 35.76
N GLY A 59 15.47 -39.79 34.56
CA GLY A 59 14.86 -40.32 33.33
C GLY A 59 14.52 -39.24 32.32
N PHE A 60 13.61 -39.52 31.38
CA PHE A 60 13.22 -38.53 30.39
C PHE A 60 12.34 -37.43 30.99
N VAL A 61 12.56 -36.18 30.58
CA VAL A 61 11.74 -35.03 30.96
C VAL A 61 10.26 -35.28 30.67
N ALA A 62 9.96 -35.95 29.55
CA ALA A 62 8.59 -36.30 29.16
C ALA A 62 7.87 -37.23 30.16
N ASP A 63 8.62 -38.01 30.96
CA ASP A 63 8.06 -38.88 31.99
C ASP A 63 7.92 -38.16 33.35
N LEU A 64 8.59 -37.00 33.51
CA LEU A 64 8.74 -36.27 34.77
C LEU A 64 7.91 -34.98 34.83
N CYS A 65 7.58 -34.41 33.67
CA CYS A 65 6.79 -33.19 33.55
C CYS A 65 5.42 -33.48 32.97
N SER A 66 4.46 -32.60 33.25
CA SER A 66 3.17 -32.71 32.56
C SER A 66 3.36 -32.45 31.06
N PRO A 67 2.60 -33.13 30.18
CA PRO A 67 2.70 -32.90 28.74
C PRO A 67 2.50 -31.43 28.34
N GLU A 68 1.68 -30.68 29.08
CA GLU A 68 1.44 -29.25 28.84
C GLU A 68 2.65 -28.35 29.15
N GLU A 69 3.59 -28.82 29.95
CA GLU A 69 4.83 -28.10 30.29
C GLU A 69 5.99 -28.46 29.34
N MET A 70 5.78 -29.41 28.42
CA MET A 70 6.72 -29.67 27.33
C MET A 70 6.65 -28.55 26.29
N PHE A 71 7.79 -28.23 25.68
CA PHE A 71 7.89 -27.08 24.78
C PHE A 71 6.83 -27.04 23.68
N GLU A 72 6.65 -28.14 22.94
CA GLU A 72 5.80 -28.16 21.76
C GLU A 72 4.30 -28.01 22.11
N PRO A 73 3.73 -28.81 23.02
CA PRO A 73 2.35 -28.60 23.49
C PRO A 73 2.13 -27.20 24.09
N PHE A 74 3.07 -26.72 24.90
CA PHE A 74 3.00 -25.37 25.47
C PHE A 74 2.98 -24.30 24.38
N ALA A 75 3.90 -24.36 23.42
CA ALA A 75 4.00 -23.42 22.31
C ALA A 75 2.72 -23.39 21.47
N MET A 76 2.14 -24.56 21.16
CA MET A 76 0.88 -24.63 20.42
C MET A 76 -0.27 -24.00 21.19
N LYS A 77 -0.38 -24.28 22.49
CA LYS A 77 -1.37 -23.65 23.38
C LYS A 77 -1.23 -22.13 23.38
N GLN A 78 -0.01 -21.60 23.51
CA GLN A 78 0.23 -20.15 23.48
C GLN A 78 -0.16 -19.50 22.16
N ILE A 79 0.06 -20.16 21.03
CA ILE A 79 -0.33 -19.66 19.71
C ILE A 79 -1.86 -19.53 19.59
N GLU A 80 -2.61 -20.49 20.14
CA GLU A 80 -4.09 -20.43 20.14
C GLU A 80 -4.62 -19.31 21.04
N LEU A 81 -3.94 -19.03 22.15
CA LEU A 81 -4.29 -17.96 23.08
C LEU A 81 -4.00 -16.55 22.56
N LEU A 82 -3.25 -16.41 21.45
CA LEU A 82 -2.92 -15.10 20.87
C LEU A 82 -4.20 -14.32 20.49
N THR A 83 -4.42 -13.18 21.14
CA THR A 83 -5.54 -12.27 20.87
C THR A 83 -5.17 -11.20 19.85
N GLY A 84 -6.16 -10.67 19.12
CA GLY A 84 -5.96 -9.56 18.17
C GLY A 84 -5.15 -9.91 16.91
N VAL A 85 -4.81 -11.17 16.69
CA VAL A 85 -4.04 -11.65 15.54
C VAL A 85 -4.95 -12.30 14.50
N GLN A 86 -4.62 -12.15 13.22
CA GLN A 86 -5.35 -12.80 12.13
C GLN A 86 -5.04 -14.31 12.09
N GLY A 87 -6.00 -15.15 11.69
CA GLY A 87 -5.85 -16.62 11.67
C GLY A 87 -4.66 -17.11 10.81
N ASP A 88 -4.30 -16.38 9.76
CA ASP A 88 -3.11 -16.64 8.93
C ASP A 88 -1.80 -16.62 9.73
N THR A 89 -1.76 -15.79 10.77
CA THR A 89 -0.60 -15.57 11.61
C THR A 89 -0.45 -16.72 12.60
N ARG A 90 -1.55 -17.23 13.17
CA ARG A 90 -1.53 -18.44 14.00
C ARG A 90 -1.06 -19.65 13.20
N ALA A 91 -1.64 -19.90 12.03
CA ALA A 91 -1.21 -20.99 11.15
C ALA A 91 0.27 -20.87 10.74
N LYS A 92 0.74 -19.65 10.46
CA LYS A 92 2.16 -19.37 10.23
C LYS A 92 3.02 -19.69 11.45
N TYR A 93 2.61 -19.30 12.65
CA TYR A 93 3.36 -19.58 13.88
C TYR A 93 3.39 -21.06 14.21
N ARG A 94 2.27 -21.79 14.08
CA ARG A 94 2.23 -23.26 14.22
C ARG A 94 3.29 -23.91 13.33
N ARG A 95 3.30 -23.54 12.04
CA ARG A 95 4.28 -24.04 11.07
C ARG A 95 5.72 -23.67 11.43
N LEU A 96 5.96 -22.46 11.95
CA LEU A 96 7.31 -22.04 12.37
C LEU A 96 7.78 -22.83 13.59
N VAL A 97 6.90 -23.10 14.55
CA VAL A 97 7.22 -23.94 15.72
C VAL A 97 7.55 -25.36 15.27
N GLU A 98 6.64 -26.01 14.54
CA GLU A 98 6.83 -27.39 14.04
C GLU A 98 8.12 -27.55 13.23
N GLN A 99 8.41 -26.59 12.34
CA GLN A 99 9.51 -26.74 11.40
C GLN A 99 10.84 -26.24 11.93
N ASN A 100 10.85 -25.23 12.80
CA ASN A 100 12.08 -24.51 13.16
C ASN A 100 12.34 -24.44 14.66
N MET A 101 11.45 -24.93 15.53
CA MET A 101 11.66 -24.94 16.98
C MET A 101 11.51 -26.34 17.58
N SER A 102 10.38 -27.02 17.36
CA SER A 102 10.14 -28.39 17.86
C SER A 102 11.29 -29.36 17.56
N PRO A 103 11.94 -29.34 16.37
CA PRO A 103 13.05 -30.25 16.10
C PRO A 103 14.28 -30.08 17.01
N TRP A 104 14.41 -28.94 17.69
CA TRP A 104 15.43 -28.70 18.71
C TRP A 104 14.88 -28.82 20.13
N PHE A 105 13.66 -28.35 20.37
CA PHE A 105 13.19 -28.10 21.73
C PHE A 105 12.13 -29.10 22.24
N LYS A 106 11.54 -29.95 21.40
CA LYS A 106 10.41 -30.83 21.80
C LYS A 106 10.69 -31.78 22.96
N SER A 107 11.96 -32.11 23.19
CA SER A 107 12.40 -33.02 24.25
C SER A 107 12.66 -32.30 25.59
N TYR A 108 12.39 -31.00 25.66
CA TYR A 108 12.68 -30.16 26.83
C TYR A 108 11.41 -29.50 27.37
N SER A 109 11.43 -29.20 28.67
CA SER A 109 10.36 -28.46 29.34
C SER A 109 10.56 -26.94 29.19
N VAL A 110 9.46 -26.19 29.24
CA VAL A 110 9.51 -24.73 29.37
C VAL A 110 9.86 -24.28 30.80
N ARG A 111 9.73 -25.17 31.79
CA ARG A 111 10.01 -24.91 33.21
C ARG A 111 11.51 -24.85 33.47
N ASP A 112 11.90 -24.09 34.50
CA ASP A 112 13.29 -24.06 34.96
C ASP A 112 13.69 -25.36 35.68
N GLY A 113 14.97 -25.72 35.59
CA GLY A 113 15.54 -26.91 36.23
C GLY A 113 16.26 -27.83 35.24
N GLU A 114 16.70 -28.99 35.73
CA GLU A 114 17.22 -30.03 34.85
C GLU A 114 16.12 -30.44 33.85
N GLY A 115 16.45 -30.48 32.55
CA GLY A 115 15.47 -30.74 31.49
C GLY A 115 14.76 -29.51 30.91
N GLY A 116 14.97 -28.33 31.49
CA GLY A 116 14.48 -27.05 30.97
C GLY A 116 15.30 -26.51 29.79
N ILE A 117 14.68 -25.65 28.99
CA ILE A 117 15.39 -24.93 27.91
C ILE A 117 16.34 -23.89 28.49
N THR A 118 17.62 -23.98 28.15
CA THR A 118 18.67 -23.08 28.63
C THR A 118 19.10 -22.05 27.58
N ARG A 119 19.76 -20.98 28.03
CA ARG A 119 20.33 -19.95 27.15
C ARG A 119 21.36 -20.51 26.16
N GLU A 120 22.17 -21.48 26.58
CA GLU A 120 23.14 -22.13 25.70
C GLU A 120 22.44 -22.87 24.55
N MET A 121 21.33 -23.56 24.82
CA MET A 121 20.54 -24.23 23.80
C MET A 121 19.96 -23.24 22.80
N VAL A 122 19.44 -22.10 23.26
CA VAL A 122 18.94 -21.03 22.38
C VAL A 122 20.05 -20.47 21.49
N GLN A 123 21.23 -20.19 22.06
CA GLN A 123 22.37 -19.68 21.28
C GLN A 123 22.86 -20.71 20.24
N ARG A 124 22.90 -22.00 20.60
CA ARG A 124 23.24 -23.09 19.68
C ARG A 124 22.21 -23.20 18.56
N TRP A 125 20.93 -23.13 18.89
CA TRP A 125 19.85 -23.13 17.89
C TRP A 125 19.99 -21.98 16.88
N VAL A 126 20.27 -20.75 17.35
CA VAL A 126 20.56 -19.61 16.47
C VAL A 126 21.76 -19.89 15.56
N ASN A 127 22.84 -20.47 16.09
CA ASN A 127 24.03 -20.83 15.31
C ASN A 127 23.76 -21.94 14.28
N ASP A 128 22.90 -22.89 14.61
CA ASP A 128 22.49 -23.97 13.71
C ASP A 128 21.66 -23.42 12.55
N LEU A 129 20.71 -22.52 12.83
CA LEU A 129 19.92 -21.84 11.78
C LEU A 129 20.82 -20.99 10.86
N ALA A 130 21.76 -20.24 11.42
CA ALA A 130 22.70 -19.42 10.64
C ALA A 130 23.61 -20.28 9.73
N ALA A 131 24.01 -21.45 10.21
CA ALA A 131 24.86 -22.38 9.48
C ALA A 131 24.08 -23.34 8.54
N GLY A 132 22.75 -23.41 8.67
CA GLY A 132 21.94 -24.41 7.96
C GLY A 132 22.15 -25.83 8.47
N ARG A 133 22.52 -26.00 9.75
CA ARG A 133 22.76 -27.32 10.34
C ARG A 133 21.44 -28.07 10.57
N PRO A 134 21.43 -29.42 10.43
CA PRO A 134 20.25 -30.22 10.74
C PRO A 134 19.91 -30.16 12.23
N ALA A 135 18.62 -30.25 12.54
CA ALA A 135 18.16 -30.34 13.92
C ALA A 135 18.35 -31.76 14.48
N PRO A 136 18.50 -31.92 15.81
CA PRO A 136 18.61 -33.25 16.44
C PRO A 136 17.45 -34.19 16.13
N HIS A 137 16.24 -33.64 15.95
CA HIS A 137 15.02 -34.41 15.70
C HIS A 137 14.38 -34.12 14.33
N ASP A 138 15.18 -33.72 13.34
CA ASP A 138 14.68 -33.63 11.97
C ASP A 138 14.23 -35.00 11.44
N PRO A 139 13.13 -35.07 10.66
CA PRO A 139 12.74 -36.30 9.96
C PRO A 139 13.85 -36.80 9.04
N LYS A 140 14.03 -38.12 8.96
CA LYS A 140 15.10 -38.76 8.17
C LYS A 140 15.02 -38.42 6.67
N ASP A 141 13.83 -38.17 6.16
CA ASP A 141 13.49 -37.84 4.77
C ASP A 141 13.46 -36.32 4.49
N ARG A 142 13.74 -35.49 5.49
CA ARG A 142 13.72 -34.03 5.32
C ARG A 142 14.81 -33.59 4.34
N ARG A 143 14.45 -32.66 3.44
CA ARG A 143 15.44 -31.95 2.62
C ARG A 143 16.47 -31.24 3.52
N PRO A 144 17.77 -31.23 3.13
CA PRO A 144 18.80 -30.54 3.89
C PRO A 144 18.41 -29.09 4.18
N ARG A 145 18.63 -28.66 5.42
CA ARG A 145 18.41 -27.26 5.80
C ARG A 145 19.42 -26.38 5.07
N THR A 146 18.97 -25.21 4.64
CA THR A 146 19.82 -24.17 4.07
C THR A 146 20.06 -23.08 5.12
N LYS A 147 21.10 -22.26 4.92
CA LYS A 147 21.40 -21.13 5.80
C LYS A 147 20.23 -20.15 5.83
N TYR A 148 19.79 -19.76 7.02
CA TYR A 148 18.71 -18.80 7.19
C TYR A 148 19.24 -17.37 7.15
N LYS A 149 18.50 -16.46 6.50
CA LYS A 149 18.82 -15.02 6.52
C LYS A 149 18.69 -14.46 7.96
N PRO A 150 19.52 -13.50 8.40
CA PRO A 150 19.48 -12.88 9.73
C PRO A 150 18.09 -12.38 10.12
N LYS A 151 17.36 -11.73 9.21
CA LYS A 151 15.98 -11.29 9.49
C LYS A 151 15.03 -12.46 9.78
N THR A 152 15.19 -13.58 9.08
CA THR A 152 14.40 -14.79 9.34
C THR A 152 14.72 -15.37 10.71
N ILE A 153 16.01 -15.42 11.08
CA ILE A 153 16.47 -15.86 12.40
C ILE A 153 15.90 -14.93 13.49
N ALA A 154 15.97 -13.61 13.31
CA ALA A 154 15.42 -12.64 14.25
C ALA A 154 13.91 -12.80 14.44
N ASN A 155 13.15 -13.04 13.36
CA ASN A 155 11.71 -13.29 13.45
C ASN A 155 11.39 -14.61 14.17
N GLN A 156 12.16 -15.67 13.91
CA GLN A 156 11.99 -16.96 14.60
C GLN A 156 12.35 -16.82 16.09
N HIS A 157 13.46 -16.18 16.41
CA HIS A 157 13.87 -15.90 17.78
C HIS A 157 12.84 -15.07 18.52
N GLY A 158 12.24 -14.04 17.87
CA GLY A 158 11.17 -13.26 18.47
C GLY A 158 9.93 -14.09 18.84
N LEU A 159 9.56 -15.07 18.01
CA LEU A 159 8.47 -16.00 18.33
C LEU A 159 8.85 -16.93 19.50
N LEU A 160 10.07 -17.46 19.52
CA LEU A 160 10.55 -18.30 20.64
C LEU A 160 10.59 -17.49 21.95
N HIS A 161 11.09 -16.25 21.89
CA HIS A 161 11.10 -15.32 23.02
C HIS A 161 9.70 -15.12 23.57
N ALA A 162 8.72 -14.82 22.72
CA ALA A 162 7.33 -14.62 23.15
C ALA A 162 6.72 -15.89 23.78
N ILE A 163 6.99 -17.07 23.21
CA ILE A 163 6.54 -18.36 23.79
C ILE A 163 7.14 -18.56 25.18
N LEU A 164 8.45 -18.39 25.34
CA LEU A 164 9.11 -18.60 26.64
C LEU A 164 8.81 -17.48 27.64
N GLN A 165 8.49 -16.28 27.15
CA GLN A 165 8.02 -15.18 27.98
C GLN A 165 6.64 -15.52 28.58
N ALA A 166 5.74 -16.13 27.82
CA ALA A 166 4.46 -16.60 28.35
C ALA A 166 4.61 -17.67 29.46
N ALA A 167 5.73 -18.41 29.50
CA ALA A 167 6.03 -19.31 30.60
C ALA A 167 6.56 -18.58 31.85
N VAL A 168 7.23 -17.44 31.67
CA VAL A 168 7.61 -16.53 32.76
C VAL A 168 6.37 -15.86 33.35
N ASP A 169 5.49 -15.38 32.47
CA ASP A 169 4.29 -14.62 32.83
C ASP A 169 3.12 -15.52 33.27
N ALA A 170 3.29 -16.85 33.26
CA ALA A 170 2.26 -17.78 33.68
C ALA A 170 1.91 -17.63 35.17
N GLU A 171 0.69 -18.03 35.55
CA GLU A 171 0.23 -18.00 36.95
C GLU A 171 -0.16 -19.43 37.40
N PRO A 172 0.64 -20.09 38.28
CA PRO A 172 1.95 -19.65 38.78
C PRO A 172 3.05 -19.70 37.70
N PRO A 173 4.15 -18.93 37.85
CA PRO A 173 5.23 -18.91 36.87
C PRO A 173 5.85 -20.30 36.68
N LEU A 174 5.99 -20.70 35.41
CA LEU A 174 6.65 -21.96 35.07
C LEU A 174 8.17 -21.79 35.04
N ARG A 175 8.65 -20.57 34.78
CA ARG A 175 10.08 -20.26 34.79
C ARG A 175 10.34 -18.84 35.31
N SER A 176 11.53 -18.62 35.86
CA SER A 176 11.96 -17.36 36.47
C SER A 176 12.54 -16.37 35.46
N THR A 177 13.18 -16.86 34.39
CA THR A 177 13.85 -16.02 33.40
C THR A 177 13.63 -16.54 31.99
N ASN A 178 13.66 -15.64 31.00
CA ASN A 178 13.57 -15.99 29.59
C ASN A 178 14.97 -16.26 29.00
N PRO A 179 15.27 -17.48 28.52
CA PRO A 179 16.59 -17.83 28.01
C PRO A 179 16.94 -17.10 26.70
N CYS A 180 15.98 -16.40 26.10
CA CYS A 180 16.17 -15.59 24.90
C CYS A 180 16.69 -14.16 25.16
N ASP A 181 16.54 -13.60 26.38
CA ASP A 181 16.71 -12.14 26.64
C ASP A 181 18.10 -11.57 26.32
N PHE A 182 19.13 -12.41 26.29
CA PHE A 182 20.51 -11.98 26.07
C PHE A 182 21.19 -12.74 24.92
N THR A 183 20.39 -13.28 24.00
CA THR A 183 20.90 -13.94 22.79
C THR A 183 21.42 -12.89 21.83
N ARG A 184 22.69 -13.00 21.42
CA ARG A 184 23.21 -12.14 20.35
C ARG A 184 22.80 -12.75 19.02
N LEU A 185 21.98 -12.01 18.28
CA LEU A 185 21.53 -12.41 16.95
C LEU A 185 22.56 -11.99 15.89
N PRO A 186 22.61 -12.70 14.75
CA PRO A 186 23.38 -12.25 13.61
C PRO A 186 23.01 -10.82 13.23
N ARG A 187 24.05 -10.03 12.99
CA ARG A 187 23.96 -8.64 12.52
C ARG A 187 23.08 -8.54 11.28
N LEU A 188 22.13 -7.61 11.30
CA LEU A 188 21.26 -7.30 10.15
C LEU A 188 21.98 -6.41 9.12
N ASP A 189 23.12 -5.83 9.50
CA ASP A 189 23.97 -4.89 8.76
C ASP A 189 25.19 -5.54 8.07
N GLY A 190 25.38 -6.86 8.17
CA GLY A 190 26.47 -7.56 7.46
C GLY A 190 26.23 -7.64 5.95
N GLU A 191 27.27 -7.97 5.16
CA GLU A 191 27.36 -8.14 3.68
C GLU A 191 26.28 -9.00 2.99
N GLN A 192 25.22 -9.39 3.68
CA GLN A 192 24.00 -9.83 3.05
C GLN A 192 23.28 -8.62 2.49
N VAL A 193 23.49 -8.40 1.19
CA VAL A 193 22.62 -7.63 0.31
C VAL A 193 21.17 -7.92 0.74
N GLU A 194 20.54 -7.04 1.55
CA GLU A 194 19.08 -6.90 1.49
C GLU A 194 18.83 -6.81 0.00
N GLU A 195 18.13 -7.78 -0.63
CA GLU A 195 17.90 -7.76 -2.08
C GLU A 195 17.56 -6.34 -2.47
N GLU A 196 18.55 -5.64 -3.05
CA GLU A 196 18.56 -4.19 -3.05
C GLU A 196 17.28 -3.76 -3.72
N MET A 197 16.56 -2.83 -3.11
CA MET A 197 15.35 -2.35 -3.73
C MET A 197 15.72 -1.81 -5.10
N VAL A 198 15.18 -2.46 -6.13
CA VAL A 198 15.50 -2.07 -7.49
C VAL A 198 14.53 -0.96 -7.88
N PHE A 199 15.07 0.23 -8.12
CA PHE A 199 14.32 1.32 -8.71
C PHE A 199 14.50 1.26 -10.22
N LEU A 200 13.43 1.01 -10.95
CA LEU A 200 13.43 1.13 -12.40
C LEU A 200 13.26 2.58 -12.80
N GLU A 201 14.03 3.03 -13.78
CA GLU A 201 13.73 4.24 -14.52
C GLU A 201 12.47 4.03 -15.38
N ARG A 202 11.87 5.12 -15.86
CA ARG A 202 10.64 5.07 -16.67
C ARG A 202 10.86 4.27 -17.95
N GLU A 203 12.02 4.45 -18.55
CA GLU A 203 12.47 3.81 -19.79
C GLU A 203 12.73 2.30 -19.56
N GLU A 204 13.38 1.95 -18.45
CA GLU A 204 13.61 0.56 -18.07
C GLU A 204 12.30 -0.19 -17.81
N PHE A 205 11.33 0.45 -17.14
CA PHE A 205 10.00 -0.12 -17.00
C PHE A 205 9.32 -0.31 -18.36
N ALA A 206 9.47 0.63 -19.30
CA ALA A 206 8.92 0.49 -20.64
C ALA A 206 9.51 -0.72 -21.40
N TRP A 207 10.81 -1.00 -21.23
CA TRP A 207 11.46 -2.20 -21.77
C TRP A 207 10.85 -3.47 -21.20
N VAL A 208 10.78 -3.58 -19.86
CA VAL A 208 10.15 -4.73 -19.19
C VAL A 208 8.70 -4.91 -19.65
N HIS A 209 7.94 -3.82 -19.72
CA HIS A 209 6.54 -3.83 -20.13
C HIS A 209 6.38 -4.33 -21.57
N ARG A 210 7.25 -3.90 -22.49
CA ARG A 210 7.27 -4.38 -23.89
C ARG A 210 7.58 -5.87 -23.98
N CYS A 211 8.44 -6.37 -23.09
CA CYS A 211 8.80 -7.78 -23.01
C CYS A 211 7.77 -8.66 -22.28
N LEU A 212 6.78 -8.09 -21.58
CA LEU A 212 5.71 -8.88 -20.97
C LEU A 212 4.77 -9.48 -22.02
N ALA A 213 4.26 -10.68 -21.72
CA ALA A 213 3.14 -11.26 -22.45
C ALA A 213 1.87 -10.42 -22.28
N GLU A 214 0.98 -10.46 -23.26
CA GLU A 214 -0.21 -9.61 -23.33
C GLU A 214 -1.11 -9.71 -22.09
N ASP A 215 -1.29 -10.93 -21.57
CA ASP A 215 -2.10 -11.22 -20.38
C ASP A 215 -1.53 -10.63 -19.07
N ALA A 216 -0.27 -10.19 -19.08
CA ALA A 216 0.46 -9.66 -17.93
C ALA A 216 0.73 -8.14 -18.01
N ARG A 217 0.63 -7.53 -19.21
CA ARG A 217 0.94 -6.11 -19.43
C ARG A 217 0.05 -5.17 -18.62
N ASP A 218 -1.27 -5.33 -18.75
CA ASP A 218 -2.25 -4.50 -18.03
C ASP A 218 -2.04 -4.56 -16.50
N LEU A 219 -1.67 -5.73 -15.97
CA LEU A 219 -1.43 -5.91 -14.53
C LEU A 219 -0.15 -5.18 -14.08
N ALA A 220 0.92 -5.27 -14.86
CA ALA A 220 2.16 -4.55 -14.57
C ALA A 220 1.99 -3.03 -14.69
N GLU A 221 1.25 -2.55 -15.69
CA GLU A 221 0.91 -1.12 -15.86
C GLU A 221 0.12 -0.61 -14.65
N ALA A 222 -0.90 -1.35 -14.19
CA ALA A 222 -1.66 -1.00 -12.98
C ALA A 222 -0.78 -0.96 -11.72
N LEU A 223 0.14 -1.93 -11.55
CA LEU A 223 1.06 -1.96 -10.41
C LEU A 223 2.02 -0.76 -10.40
N ALA A 224 2.60 -0.44 -11.56
CA ALA A 224 3.54 0.66 -11.71
C ALA A 224 2.87 2.03 -11.55
N GLU A 225 1.69 2.25 -12.12
CA GLU A 225 1.00 3.54 -12.04
C GLU A 225 0.44 3.80 -10.63
N THR A 226 -0.08 2.78 -9.96
CA THR A 226 -0.77 2.97 -8.67
C THR A 226 0.18 2.86 -7.48
N GLY A 227 1.31 2.17 -7.63
CA GLY A 227 2.19 1.77 -6.53
C GLY A 227 1.49 0.85 -5.51
N ALA A 228 0.32 0.29 -5.82
CA ALA A 228 -0.41 -0.58 -4.92
C ALA A 228 0.26 -1.96 -4.80
N ARG A 229 -0.01 -2.68 -3.70
CA ARG A 229 0.60 -4.01 -3.49
C ARG A 229 0.02 -5.01 -4.49
N TRP A 230 0.80 -6.02 -4.85
CA TRP A 230 0.34 -7.14 -5.70
C TRP A 230 -1.05 -7.68 -5.29
N GLY A 231 -1.21 -8.00 -4.01
CA GLY A 231 -2.45 -8.55 -3.48
C GLY A 231 -3.62 -7.57 -3.49
N GLU A 232 -3.36 -6.26 -3.56
CA GLU A 232 -4.38 -5.20 -3.68
C GLU A 232 -4.82 -5.07 -5.15
N VAL A 233 -3.87 -4.97 -6.10
CA VAL A 233 -4.19 -4.81 -7.52
C VAL A 233 -4.88 -6.05 -8.09
N THR A 234 -4.39 -7.24 -7.77
CA THR A 234 -4.99 -8.51 -8.21
C THR A 234 -6.33 -8.81 -7.52
N ALA A 235 -6.76 -8.00 -6.55
CA ALA A 235 -8.06 -8.09 -5.89
C ALA A 235 -9.06 -7.02 -6.39
N LEU A 236 -8.66 -6.16 -7.33
CA LEU A 236 -9.53 -5.14 -7.90
C LEU A 236 -10.69 -5.76 -8.67
N GLN A 237 -11.87 -5.19 -8.50
CA GLN A 237 -13.13 -5.59 -9.13
C GLN A 237 -13.76 -4.36 -9.83
N PRO A 238 -14.69 -4.54 -10.78
CA PRO A 238 -15.35 -3.42 -11.45
C PRO A 238 -15.96 -2.39 -10.49
N ARG A 239 -16.52 -2.84 -9.34
CA ARG A 239 -17.08 -1.96 -8.30
C ARG A 239 -16.07 -1.02 -7.62
N ASP A 240 -14.77 -1.25 -7.80
CA ASP A 240 -13.72 -0.41 -7.24
C ASP A 240 -13.41 0.82 -8.09
N LEU A 241 -13.86 0.84 -9.35
CA LEU A 241 -13.69 1.98 -10.25
C LEU A 241 -14.61 3.11 -9.80
N CYS A 242 -14.05 4.30 -9.58
CA CYS A 242 -14.77 5.45 -9.03
C CYS A 242 -14.18 6.77 -9.53
N ARG A 243 -14.67 7.87 -8.99
CA ARG A 243 -14.03 9.19 -9.10
C ARG A 243 -13.68 9.74 -7.73
N ARG A 244 -12.67 10.61 -7.70
CA ARG A 244 -12.28 11.40 -6.54
C ARG A 244 -11.98 12.81 -7.02
N ASN A 245 -12.72 13.80 -6.54
CA ASN A 245 -12.60 15.20 -6.94
C ASN A 245 -12.66 15.37 -8.47
N GLY A 246 -13.66 14.76 -9.11
CA GLY A 246 -13.82 14.77 -10.57
C GLY A 246 -12.84 13.89 -11.36
N LEU A 247 -11.72 13.46 -10.77
CA LEU A 247 -10.71 12.65 -11.43
C LEU A 247 -11.02 11.15 -11.37
N PRO A 248 -10.64 10.36 -12.40
CA PRO A 248 -10.70 8.90 -12.35
C PRO A 248 -9.92 8.34 -11.16
N ALA A 249 -10.48 7.36 -10.48
CA ALA A 249 -9.86 6.77 -9.30
C ALA A 249 -10.23 5.29 -9.10
N ILE A 250 -9.42 4.59 -8.31
CA ILE A 250 -9.73 3.25 -7.79
C ILE A 250 -9.79 3.23 -6.28
N ARG A 251 -10.73 2.45 -5.72
CA ARG A 251 -10.81 2.18 -4.28
C ARG A 251 -10.06 0.89 -3.96
N ILE A 252 -8.98 0.99 -3.19
CA ILE A 252 -8.32 -0.17 -2.60
C ILE A 252 -9.08 -0.56 -1.34
N GLN A 253 -9.98 -1.53 -1.43
CA GLN A 253 -10.82 -1.97 -0.31
C GLN A 253 -10.53 -3.39 0.18
N ARG A 254 -9.80 -4.17 -0.63
CA ARG A 254 -9.55 -5.59 -0.44
C ARG A 254 -8.13 -5.94 -0.81
N ALA A 255 -7.64 -7.03 -0.23
CA ALA A 255 -6.42 -7.68 -0.65
C ALA A 255 -6.55 -9.20 -0.46
N TRP A 256 -5.80 -9.96 -1.25
CA TRP A 256 -5.68 -11.40 -1.03
C TRP A 256 -5.02 -11.71 0.32
N LYS A 257 -5.73 -12.48 1.13
CA LYS A 257 -5.27 -13.08 2.38
C LYS A 257 -5.25 -14.60 2.26
N ARG A 258 -4.70 -15.26 3.26
CA ARG A 258 -4.78 -16.71 3.42
C ARG A 258 -5.57 -17.01 4.68
N ASP A 259 -6.42 -18.02 4.65
CA ASP A 259 -7.04 -18.55 5.87
C ASP A 259 -6.06 -19.51 6.58
N GLU A 260 -6.54 -20.20 7.61
CA GLU A 260 -5.73 -21.14 8.40
C GLU A 260 -5.25 -22.35 7.58
N ASP A 261 -6.03 -22.76 6.58
CA ASP A 261 -5.68 -23.84 5.65
C ASP A 261 -4.73 -23.35 4.54
N GLY A 262 -4.35 -22.06 4.56
CA GLY A 262 -3.53 -21.43 3.55
C GLY A 262 -4.28 -21.12 2.25
N ARG A 263 -5.61 -21.29 2.24
CA ARG A 263 -6.46 -21.01 1.09
C ARG A 263 -6.64 -19.51 0.92
N PRO A 264 -6.60 -19.02 -0.32
CA PRO A 264 -6.72 -17.60 -0.61
C PRO A 264 -8.16 -17.12 -0.41
N TYR A 265 -8.35 -16.00 0.27
CA TYR A 265 -9.63 -15.31 0.34
C TYR A 265 -9.46 -13.80 0.22
N LEU A 266 -10.52 -13.09 -0.17
CA LEU A 266 -10.54 -11.63 -0.20
C LEU A 266 -10.90 -11.10 1.18
N GLY A 267 -9.97 -10.37 1.79
CA GLY A 267 -10.20 -9.73 3.09
C GLY A 267 -9.91 -8.23 3.06
N ALA A 268 -10.27 -7.56 4.15
CA ALA A 268 -9.88 -6.16 4.36
C ALA A 268 -8.34 -6.04 4.33
N PRO A 269 -7.76 -4.98 3.74
CA PRO A 269 -6.33 -4.74 3.74
C PRO A 269 -5.72 -4.79 5.13
N LYS A 270 -4.41 -5.09 5.20
CA LYS A 270 -3.69 -5.32 6.47
C LYS A 270 -3.89 -4.20 7.49
N THR A 271 -4.04 -2.97 7.03
CA THR A 271 -4.09 -1.77 7.86
C THR A 271 -5.26 -0.87 7.48
N LYS A 272 -5.79 -0.09 8.44
CA LYS A 272 -6.87 0.88 8.16
C LYS A 272 -6.45 1.88 7.08
N LYS A 273 -5.20 2.38 7.12
CA LYS A 273 -4.63 3.28 6.08
C LYS A 273 -4.39 2.63 4.72
N SER A 274 -4.38 1.29 4.64
CA SER A 274 -4.30 0.61 3.34
C SER A 274 -5.62 0.71 2.57
N ARG A 275 -6.76 0.95 3.26
CA ARG A 275 -8.02 1.31 2.61
C ARG A 275 -7.93 2.75 2.14
N ARG A 276 -7.87 2.96 0.82
CA ARG A 276 -7.61 4.27 0.23
C ARG A 276 -8.15 4.37 -1.19
N THR A 277 -8.38 5.60 -1.62
CA THR A 277 -8.73 5.91 -2.99
C THR A 277 -7.54 6.52 -3.71
N ILE A 278 -7.09 5.89 -4.78
CA ILE A 278 -5.95 6.30 -5.59
C ILE A 278 -6.48 6.94 -6.87
N VAL A 279 -6.14 8.20 -7.13
CA VAL A 279 -6.40 8.84 -8.43
C VAL A 279 -5.48 8.22 -9.49
N ILE A 280 -6.05 7.96 -10.66
CA ILE A 280 -5.41 7.27 -11.78
C ILE A 280 -5.52 8.11 -13.06
N THR A 281 -4.68 7.80 -14.03
CA THR A 281 -4.72 8.44 -15.34
C THR A 281 -5.95 7.98 -16.13
N SER A 282 -6.39 8.81 -17.07
CA SER A 282 -7.45 8.44 -18.03
C SER A 282 -7.06 7.26 -18.93
N ARG A 283 -5.75 6.98 -19.07
CA ARG A 283 -5.23 5.81 -19.77
C ARG A 283 -5.49 4.54 -18.97
N LEU A 284 -5.11 4.52 -17.69
CA LEU A 284 -5.37 3.38 -16.81
C LEU A 284 -6.88 3.16 -16.62
N GLU A 285 -7.67 4.24 -16.51
CA GLU A 285 -9.13 4.12 -16.44
C GLU A 285 -9.69 3.39 -17.67
N ARG A 286 -9.28 3.79 -18.89
CA ARG A 286 -9.71 3.12 -20.13
C ARG A 286 -9.35 1.65 -20.14
N MET A 287 -8.13 1.31 -19.72
CA MET A 287 -7.65 -0.06 -19.60
C MET A 287 -8.51 -0.87 -18.64
N LEU A 288 -8.76 -0.36 -17.43
CA LEU A 288 -9.57 -1.02 -16.42
C LEU A 288 -11.03 -1.19 -16.87
N ARG A 289 -11.62 -0.18 -17.51
CA ARG A 289 -12.98 -0.25 -18.08
C ARG A 289 -13.09 -1.27 -19.20
N ARG A 290 -12.07 -1.38 -20.06
CA ARG A 290 -11.99 -2.46 -21.08
C ARG A 290 -12.02 -3.83 -20.41
N ARG A 291 -11.22 -4.03 -19.34
CA ARG A 291 -11.20 -5.31 -18.60
C ARG A 291 -12.49 -5.58 -17.83
N ALA A 292 -13.23 -4.55 -17.44
CA ALA A 292 -14.52 -4.66 -16.75
C ALA A 292 -15.69 -5.01 -17.68
N LYS A 293 -15.53 -4.89 -19.00
CA LYS A 293 -16.61 -5.14 -19.96
C LYS A 293 -17.07 -6.60 -19.86
N GLY A 294 -18.37 -6.80 -19.63
CA GLY A 294 -18.98 -8.13 -19.50
C GLY A 294 -18.71 -8.85 -18.18
N LYS A 295 -18.10 -8.18 -17.20
CA LYS A 295 -17.87 -8.70 -15.85
C LYS A 295 -18.93 -8.21 -14.86
N ALA A 296 -19.32 -9.07 -13.93
CA ALA A 296 -20.15 -8.69 -12.80
C ALA A 296 -19.37 -7.75 -11.85
N PRO A 297 -20.05 -6.94 -11.02
CA PRO A 297 -19.41 -6.00 -10.10
C PRO A 297 -18.35 -6.62 -9.17
N ASP A 298 -18.50 -7.90 -8.86
CA ASP A 298 -17.65 -8.67 -7.95
C ASP A 298 -16.63 -9.57 -8.66
N ASP A 299 -16.58 -9.58 -9.98
CA ASP A 299 -15.58 -10.33 -10.72
C ASP A 299 -14.20 -9.66 -10.63
N LEU A 300 -13.13 -10.46 -10.67
CA LEU A 300 -11.78 -9.91 -10.70
C LEU A 300 -11.50 -9.22 -12.03
N LEU A 301 -10.99 -7.98 -11.96
CA LEU A 301 -10.46 -7.27 -13.13
C LEU A 301 -9.22 -7.96 -13.66
N PHE A 302 -8.42 -8.59 -12.79
CA PHE A 302 -7.19 -9.31 -13.15
C PHE A 302 -7.28 -10.79 -12.83
N THR A 303 -7.43 -11.60 -13.88
CA THR A 303 -7.49 -13.06 -13.80
C THR A 303 -6.27 -13.69 -14.48
N GLY A 304 -5.83 -14.83 -13.95
CA GLY A 304 -4.86 -15.71 -14.60
C GLY A 304 -5.44 -16.38 -15.85
N PRO A 305 -4.62 -17.16 -16.58
CA PRO A 305 -5.04 -17.81 -17.82
C PRO A 305 -6.27 -18.72 -17.69
N GLU A 306 -6.46 -19.32 -16.51
CA GLU A 306 -7.60 -20.21 -16.20
C GLU A 306 -8.82 -19.46 -15.63
N GLY A 307 -8.86 -18.12 -15.71
CA GLY A 307 -10.02 -17.31 -15.27
C GLY A 307 -10.09 -17.05 -13.75
N GLY A 308 -9.28 -17.73 -12.95
CA GLY A 308 -9.15 -17.50 -11.51
C GLY A 308 -8.18 -16.38 -11.13
N ARG A 309 -7.92 -16.22 -9.83
CA ARG A 309 -6.93 -15.25 -9.33
C ARG A 309 -5.53 -15.53 -9.90
N TRP A 310 -4.73 -14.49 -10.06
CA TRP A 310 -3.30 -14.66 -10.30
C TRP A 310 -2.58 -15.21 -9.07
N ASP A 311 -1.92 -16.35 -9.21
CA ASP A 311 -0.92 -16.80 -8.23
C ASP A 311 0.41 -16.08 -8.46
N ALA A 312 0.98 -15.51 -7.39
CA ALA A 312 2.20 -14.71 -7.46
C ALA A 312 3.43 -15.53 -7.88
N GLY A 313 3.52 -16.80 -7.47
CA GLY A 313 4.62 -17.69 -7.83
C GLY A 313 4.56 -18.07 -9.30
N THR A 314 3.36 -18.41 -9.78
CA THR A 314 3.10 -18.71 -11.19
C THR A 314 3.36 -17.49 -12.08
N PHE A 315 2.85 -16.31 -11.73
CA PHE A 315 3.12 -15.08 -12.48
C PHE A 315 4.62 -14.76 -12.54
N ARG A 316 5.32 -14.85 -11.39
CA ARG A 316 6.77 -14.62 -11.35
C ARG A 316 7.50 -15.53 -12.32
N ARG A 317 7.23 -16.84 -12.27
CA ARG A 317 7.92 -17.85 -13.07
C ARG A 317 7.60 -17.75 -14.56
N LEU A 318 6.33 -17.52 -14.91
CA LEU A 318 5.86 -17.65 -16.29
C LEU A 318 5.73 -16.33 -17.06
N ARG A 319 5.76 -15.18 -16.37
CA ARG A 319 5.56 -13.85 -16.98
C ARG A 319 6.66 -12.88 -16.62
N TRP A 320 6.92 -12.70 -15.33
CA TRP A 320 7.85 -11.66 -14.86
C TRP A 320 9.31 -11.98 -15.18
N VAL A 321 9.84 -13.11 -14.71
CA VAL A 321 11.26 -13.48 -14.93
C VAL A 321 11.60 -13.55 -16.42
N PRO A 322 10.80 -14.22 -17.29
CA PRO A 322 11.06 -14.21 -18.72
C PRO A 322 11.07 -12.81 -19.36
N ALA A 323 10.21 -11.89 -18.89
CA ALA A 323 10.19 -10.52 -19.38
C ALA A 323 11.44 -9.73 -18.99
N ILE A 324 11.98 -9.95 -17.78
CA ILE A 324 13.25 -9.36 -17.34
C ILE A 324 14.42 -9.90 -18.16
N GLU A 325 14.47 -11.22 -18.39
CA GLU A 325 15.52 -11.85 -19.20
C GLU A 325 15.51 -11.35 -20.64
N ARG A 326 14.31 -11.22 -21.23
CA ARG A 326 14.14 -10.62 -22.56
C ARG A 326 14.50 -9.14 -22.59
N ALA A 327 14.10 -8.35 -21.60
CA ALA A 327 14.48 -6.94 -21.55
C ALA A 327 16.00 -6.76 -21.42
N ALA A 328 16.67 -7.68 -20.71
CA ALA A 328 18.13 -7.72 -20.65
C ALA A 328 18.77 -8.02 -22.02
N GLN A 329 18.19 -8.95 -22.78
CA GLN A 329 18.69 -9.33 -24.11
C GLN A 329 18.37 -8.29 -25.20
N GLU A 330 17.16 -7.75 -25.21
CA GLU A 330 16.65 -6.84 -26.26
C GLU A 330 17.06 -5.39 -26.03
N PHE A 331 17.14 -4.94 -24.78
CA PHE A 331 17.34 -3.51 -24.42
C PHE A 331 18.52 -3.27 -23.47
N GLY A 332 19.26 -4.31 -23.08
CA GLY A 332 20.42 -4.16 -22.19
C GLY A 332 20.06 -3.90 -20.72
N LEU A 333 18.86 -4.28 -20.26
CA LEU A 333 18.47 -4.16 -18.85
C LEU A 333 19.43 -4.95 -17.93
N THR A 334 20.24 -4.22 -17.17
CA THR A 334 21.19 -4.80 -16.19
C THR A 334 20.52 -5.15 -14.87
N LYS A 335 19.47 -4.41 -14.50
CA LYS A 335 18.73 -4.58 -13.25
C LYS A 335 17.91 -5.89 -13.22
N ARG A 336 17.63 -6.39 -12.02
CA ARG A 336 16.83 -7.60 -11.78
C ARG A 336 15.68 -7.33 -10.80
N PRO A 337 14.71 -6.47 -11.17
CA PRO A 337 13.61 -6.10 -10.29
C PRO A 337 12.67 -7.27 -10.02
N ARG A 338 12.13 -7.36 -8.81
CA ARG A 338 10.95 -8.15 -8.47
C ARG A 338 9.70 -7.36 -8.85
N ILE A 339 8.57 -8.07 -8.97
CA ILE A 339 7.30 -7.39 -9.26
C ILE A 339 6.91 -6.36 -8.19
N HIS A 340 7.29 -6.58 -6.93
CA HIS A 340 7.03 -5.62 -5.86
C HIS A 340 7.88 -4.35 -6.00
N ASP A 341 9.01 -4.43 -6.70
CA ASP A 341 9.90 -3.29 -6.89
C ASP A 341 9.29 -2.22 -7.83
N LEU A 342 8.21 -2.55 -8.56
CA LEU A 342 7.38 -1.54 -9.24
C LEU A 342 6.77 -0.52 -8.28
N ARG A 343 6.45 -0.92 -7.04
CA ARG A 343 5.99 0.01 -6.01
C ARG A 343 7.11 0.94 -5.56
N HIS A 344 8.32 0.44 -5.45
CA HIS A 344 9.49 1.24 -5.11
C HIS A 344 9.83 2.21 -6.24
N SER A 345 9.78 1.73 -7.49
CA SER A 345 9.94 2.55 -8.69
C SER A 345 8.88 3.66 -8.75
N HIS A 346 7.60 3.33 -8.50
CA HIS A 346 6.53 4.32 -8.42
C HIS A 346 6.81 5.42 -7.38
N ALA A 347 7.25 5.05 -6.18
CA ALA A 347 7.59 6.01 -5.14
C ALA A 347 8.78 6.89 -5.55
N SER A 348 9.81 6.29 -6.14
CA SER A 348 10.97 7.01 -6.66
C SER A 348 10.58 8.03 -7.74
N TRP A 349 9.73 7.64 -8.70
CA TRP A 349 9.24 8.58 -9.73
C TRP A 349 8.48 9.77 -9.16
N LEU A 350 7.67 9.56 -8.11
CA LEU A 350 6.96 10.64 -7.45
C LEU A 350 7.90 11.55 -6.65
N ILE A 351 8.95 11.00 -6.02
CA ILE A 351 9.97 11.79 -5.32
C ILE A 351 10.77 12.63 -6.32
N ALA A 352 11.20 12.03 -7.43
CA ALA A 352 11.87 12.74 -8.52
C ALA A 352 10.97 13.83 -9.11
N ALA A 353 9.65 13.61 -9.14
CA ALA A 353 8.65 14.62 -9.51
C ALA A 353 8.28 15.60 -8.36
N LYS A 354 9.05 15.60 -7.25
CA LYS A 354 8.90 16.50 -6.10
C LYS A 354 7.54 16.44 -5.41
N VAL A 355 6.85 15.31 -5.51
CA VAL A 355 5.59 15.11 -4.80
C VAL A 355 5.90 15.00 -3.30
N PRO A 356 5.19 15.77 -2.43
CA PRO A 356 5.46 15.74 -1.00
C PRO A 356 5.37 14.31 -0.41
N LEU A 357 6.34 13.93 0.43
CA LEU A 357 6.37 12.61 1.08
C LEU A 357 5.06 12.22 1.79
N PRO A 358 4.32 13.13 2.46
CA PRO A 358 3.02 12.78 3.04
C PRO A 358 1.98 12.34 1.98
N ALA A 359 1.99 12.96 0.79
CA ALA A 359 1.11 12.57 -0.30
C ALA A 359 1.51 11.20 -0.88
N ILE A 360 2.81 10.93 -1.01
CA ILE A 360 3.33 9.62 -1.41
C ILE A 360 2.97 8.56 -0.37
N GLN A 361 3.15 8.84 0.93
CA GLN A 361 2.75 7.96 2.03
C GLN A 361 1.27 7.61 1.96
N ALA A 362 0.40 8.62 1.76
CA ALA A 362 -1.04 8.44 1.64
C ALA A 362 -1.40 7.59 0.42
N ARG A 363 -0.76 7.85 -0.74
CA ARG A 363 -0.96 7.08 -1.98
C ARG A 363 -0.50 5.63 -1.84
N LEU A 364 0.59 5.38 -1.14
CA LEU A 364 1.13 4.05 -0.90
C LEU A 364 0.40 3.29 0.22
N GLY A 365 -0.31 3.99 1.12
CA GLY A 365 -1.00 3.39 2.26
C GLY A 365 -0.04 2.91 3.36
N HIS A 366 1.06 3.64 3.60
CA HIS A 366 1.97 3.37 4.72
C HIS A 366 1.36 3.86 6.05
N GLU A 367 1.36 3.02 7.08
CA GLU A 367 0.86 3.41 8.41
C GLU A 367 1.71 4.49 9.04
N SER A 368 3.03 4.30 9.01
CA SER A 368 4.03 5.25 9.50
C SER A 368 4.70 6.00 8.35
N ILE A 369 4.98 7.28 8.55
CA ILE A 369 5.82 8.07 7.66
C ILE A 369 7.28 7.63 7.74
N THR A 370 7.73 7.08 8.87
CA THR A 370 9.11 6.55 9.02
C THR A 370 9.39 5.47 7.99
N THR A 371 8.43 4.60 7.68
CA THR A 371 8.57 3.61 6.60
C THR A 371 8.82 4.25 5.23
N THR A 372 8.29 5.44 4.97
CA THR A 372 8.57 6.17 3.72
C THR A 372 9.93 6.86 3.78
N VAL A 373 10.24 7.52 4.89
CA VAL A 373 11.50 8.25 5.08
C VAL A 373 12.69 7.30 5.13
N ASP A 374 12.65 6.24 5.95
CA ASP A 374 13.74 5.26 6.06
C ASP A 374 14.02 4.55 4.71
N ARG A 375 12.98 4.42 3.87
CA ARG A 375 13.05 3.67 2.61
C ARG A 375 13.48 4.53 1.43
N TYR A 376 13.13 5.81 1.42
CA TYR A 376 13.34 6.69 0.26
C TYR A 376 14.04 8.02 0.60
N GLY A 377 14.38 8.27 1.86
CA GLY A 377 15.02 9.51 2.31
C GLY A 377 16.34 9.78 1.58
N HIS A 378 17.11 8.73 1.27
CA HIS A 378 18.35 8.82 0.48
C HIS A 378 18.14 9.32 -0.95
N LEU A 379 16.90 9.27 -1.49
CA LEU A 379 16.59 9.84 -2.80
C LEU A 379 16.40 11.37 -2.74
N LEU A 380 16.29 11.95 -1.53
CA LEU A 380 16.16 13.39 -1.33
C LEU A 380 17.50 14.11 -1.36
N ASP A 381 18.63 13.40 -1.18
CA ASP A 381 19.98 13.97 -1.29
C ASP A 381 20.19 14.58 -2.68
N ALA A 382 19.54 14.02 -3.71
CA ALA A 382 19.53 14.57 -5.06
C ALA A 382 18.79 15.92 -5.20
N LEU A 383 18.06 16.36 -4.17
CA LEU A 383 17.33 17.62 -4.12
C LEU A 383 18.13 18.74 -3.43
N ASP A 384 19.37 18.49 -2.99
CA ASP A 384 20.21 19.48 -2.31
C ASP A 384 20.33 20.81 -3.08
N GLY A 385 20.43 20.75 -4.42
CA GLY A 385 20.46 21.94 -5.26
C GLY A 385 19.16 22.77 -5.21
N GLU A 386 18.02 22.11 -5.03
CA GLU A 386 16.72 22.77 -4.91
C GLU A 386 16.48 23.31 -3.52
N VAL A 387 16.96 22.60 -2.50
CA VAL A 387 17.00 23.09 -1.12
C VAL A 387 17.85 24.36 -1.06
N LEU A 388 19.03 24.35 -1.70
CA LEU A 388 19.88 25.52 -1.79
C LEU A 388 19.19 26.68 -2.51
N ALA A 389 18.58 26.43 -3.69
CA ALA A 389 17.83 27.46 -4.42
C ALA A 389 16.65 28.03 -3.61
N ALA A 390 15.94 27.21 -2.83
CA ALA A 390 14.86 27.66 -1.97
C ALA A 390 15.36 28.49 -0.78
N VAL A 391 16.51 28.14 -0.21
CA VAL A 391 17.17 28.92 0.85
C VAL A 391 17.70 30.24 0.30
N GLU A 392 18.36 30.23 -0.86
CA GLU A 392 18.84 31.44 -1.56
C GLU A 392 17.68 32.41 -1.80
N TRP A 393 16.56 31.90 -2.32
CA TRP A 393 15.34 32.70 -2.43
C TRP A 393 14.87 33.27 -1.09
N ALA A 394 14.76 32.44 -0.05
CA ALA A 394 14.23 32.88 1.24
C ALA A 394 15.12 33.93 1.92
N MET A 395 16.41 33.93 1.61
CA MET A 395 17.41 34.85 2.15
C MET A 395 17.56 36.13 1.32
N ASP A 396 17.01 36.19 0.11
CA ASP A 396 16.98 37.38 -0.73
C ASP A 396 15.58 38.03 -0.70
N PRO A 397 15.40 39.15 0.03
CA PRO A 397 14.11 39.85 0.12
C PRO A 397 13.60 40.37 -1.23
N ALA A 398 14.47 40.48 -2.23
CA ALA A 398 14.14 40.91 -3.58
C ALA A 398 13.87 39.72 -4.54
N ALA A 399 14.14 38.49 -4.11
CA ALA A 399 13.94 37.33 -4.97
C ALA A 399 12.44 36.96 -5.09
N PRO A 400 11.95 36.69 -6.32
CA PRO A 400 10.56 36.28 -6.54
C PRO A 400 10.34 34.83 -6.05
N LEU A 401 9.17 34.57 -5.43
CA LEU A 401 8.80 33.24 -4.86
C LEU A 401 9.24 32.05 -5.75
N PRO A 402 9.87 31.00 -5.19
CA PRO A 402 10.27 29.83 -5.94
C PRO A 402 8.99 29.12 -6.39
N GLY A 403 8.95 28.74 -7.67
CA GLY A 403 7.77 28.17 -8.30
C GLY A 403 7.38 26.80 -7.73
N ALA A 404 6.57 26.79 -6.67
CA ALA A 404 5.73 25.66 -6.28
C ALA A 404 4.36 26.08 -5.71
N LEU A 405 4.13 27.37 -5.50
CA LEU A 405 2.82 27.95 -5.14
C LEU A 405 2.65 29.31 -5.81
N ARG A 406 2.55 29.32 -7.15
CA ARG A 406 1.92 30.44 -7.84
C ARG A 406 0.40 30.25 -7.81
N LEU A 407 -0.20 30.59 -6.67
CA LEU A 407 -1.47 31.30 -6.71
C LEU A 407 -1.14 32.73 -7.16
N THR A 408 -1.02 32.94 -8.47
CA THR A 408 -0.89 34.29 -9.05
C THR A 408 -1.91 34.38 -10.19
N GLY A 409 -2.79 35.38 -10.29
CA GLY A 409 -2.75 36.69 -9.65
C GLY A 409 -4.12 37.24 -9.26
N SER A 410 -4.18 37.76 -8.04
CA SER A 410 -4.80 39.07 -7.82
C SER A 410 -3.74 40.09 -8.21
N ALA A 411 -3.88 40.70 -9.39
CA ALA A 411 -3.19 41.93 -9.72
C ALA A 411 -4.21 43.07 -9.58
N ASP A 412 -3.89 44.02 -8.72
CA ASP A 412 -4.65 45.24 -8.49
C ASP A 412 -4.93 45.99 -9.80
N ALA A 413 -6.19 45.95 -10.24
CA ALA A 413 -6.75 46.95 -11.15
C ALA A 413 -7.60 47.94 -10.33
N ALA A 414 -7.00 48.55 -9.31
CA ALA A 414 -7.53 49.75 -8.69
C ALA A 414 -7.04 50.97 -9.48
N ASN A 415 -7.67 51.24 -10.63
CA ASN A 415 -7.78 52.62 -11.11
C ASN A 415 -9.00 52.77 -12.03
N GLY A 416 -10.07 53.36 -11.49
CA GLY A 416 -11.10 54.02 -12.32
C GLY A 416 -12.53 53.47 -12.34
N MET A 417 -12.92 52.48 -11.53
CA MET A 417 -14.32 52.04 -11.45
C MET A 417 -14.87 52.06 -10.03
N ARG A 418 -16.14 52.43 -9.87
CA ARG A 418 -16.86 52.54 -8.58
C ARG A 418 -16.60 51.31 -7.73
N GLN A 419 -16.14 51.54 -6.50
CA GLN A 419 -16.05 50.51 -5.46
C GLN A 419 -17.42 49.83 -5.31
N VAL A 420 -17.50 48.56 -5.70
CA VAL A 420 -18.56 47.67 -5.23
C VAL A 420 -18.17 47.25 -3.81
N PRO A 421 -19.08 47.26 -2.82
CA PRO A 421 -18.70 47.10 -1.43
C PRO A 421 -17.91 45.81 -1.18
N HIS A 422 -16.77 45.94 -0.49
CA HIS A 422 -16.13 44.84 0.20
C HIS A 422 -17.17 44.10 1.06
N GLN A 423 -17.43 42.83 0.76
CA GLN A 423 -17.94 41.93 1.80
C GLN A 423 -16.81 41.73 2.81
N ARG A 424 -16.82 42.56 3.85
CA ARG A 424 -16.09 42.32 5.09
C ARG A 424 -16.47 40.95 5.62
N SER A 425 -15.44 40.18 5.97
CA SER A 425 -15.54 39.11 6.93
C SER A 425 -16.12 39.66 8.25
N GLY A 426 -17.26 39.13 8.67
CA GLY A 426 -17.84 39.33 10.01
C GLY A 426 -19.37 39.28 10.02
N PRO A 427 -19.97 39.06 11.19
CA PRO A 427 -19.99 37.85 11.99
C PRO A 427 -20.98 36.81 11.43
N VAL A 428 -20.75 35.53 11.72
CA VAL A 428 -21.70 34.43 11.41
C VAL A 428 -23.06 34.77 12.02
N PRO A 429 -24.16 34.87 11.25
CA PRO A 429 -25.49 34.97 11.81
C PRO A 429 -25.77 33.69 12.60
N ASN A 430 -26.08 33.85 13.89
CA ASN A 430 -26.45 32.77 14.81
C ASN A 430 -27.49 31.84 14.17
N GLY A 431 -27.11 30.57 14.02
CA GLY A 431 -27.95 29.52 13.44
C GLY A 431 -27.16 28.35 12.82
N TRP A 432 -25.86 28.52 12.60
CA TRP A 432 -24.99 27.47 12.06
C TRP A 432 -24.17 26.82 13.18
N THR A 433 -24.67 25.72 13.74
CA THR A 433 -23.79 24.78 14.43
C THR A 433 -23.05 23.99 13.38
N ASN A 434 -21.73 24.24 13.27
CA ASN A 434 -20.80 23.21 12.80
C ASN A 434 -21.14 21.93 13.58
N ALA A 435 -21.50 20.86 12.89
CA ALA A 435 -21.44 19.54 13.51
C ALA A 435 -19.96 19.34 13.86
N ASP A 436 -19.66 19.48 15.15
CA ASP A 436 -18.34 19.35 15.71
C ASP A 436 -17.69 18.05 15.22
N ARG A 437 -16.52 18.19 14.58
CA ARG A 437 -15.54 17.11 14.52
C ARG A 437 -14.90 16.98 15.91
N THR A 438 -15.66 16.49 16.88
CA THR A 438 -15.11 15.91 18.10
C THR A 438 -14.97 14.41 17.86
N PRO A 439 -13.79 13.79 18.06
CA PRO A 439 -13.67 12.34 18.02
C PRO A 439 -14.44 11.75 19.20
N GLY A 440 -15.66 11.27 18.96
CA GLY A 440 -16.49 10.62 19.99
C GLY A 440 -17.97 11.02 20.04
N ALA A 441 -18.45 11.98 19.23
CA ALA A 441 -19.87 12.32 19.20
C ALA A 441 -20.65 11.39 18.24
N GLU A 442 -21.71 10.75 18.73
CA GLU A 442 -22.69 10.05 17.90
C GLU A 442 -23.31 11.02 16.87
N PRO A 443 -23.60 10.57 15.63
CA PRO A 443 -24.16 11.44 14.62
C PRO A 443 -25.56 11.89 15.05
N ALA A 444 -25.77 13.21 15.09
CA ALA A 444 -27.06 13.83 15.33
C ALA A 444 -28.10 13.23 14.36
N GLN A 445 -29.09 12.56 14.94
CA GLN A 445 -30.27 12.08 14.24
C GLN A 445 -31.10 13.28 13.76
N GLY A 446 -31.40 13.32 12.46
CA GLY A 446 -32.47 14.13 11.88
C GLY A 446 -32.00 15.30 11.01
N ILE A 447 -31.94 15.10 9.70
CA ILE A 447 -32.31 16.08 8.66
C ILE A 447 -32.91 15.25 7.51
N GLY A 448 -34.11 15.64 7.05
CA GLY A 448 -35.00 14.84 6.19
C GLY A 448 -34.47 14.48 4.80
N PRO A 449 -35.34 14.02 3.89
CA PRO A 449 -34.91 13.56 2.58
C PRO A 449 -34.19 14.66 1.79
N PHE A 450 -33.04 14.31 1.19
CA PHE A 450 -32.37 15.15 0.21
C PHE A 450 -32.85 14.77 -1.19
N PHE A 451 -32.85 15.73 -2.11
CA PHE A 451 -33.27 15.51 -3.49
C PHE A 451 -32.06 15.68 -4.40
N VAL A 452 -31.64 14.60 -5.07
CA VAL A 452 -30.43 14.55 -5.89
C VAL A 452 -30.80 14.60 -7.36
N VAL A 453 -30.17 15.51 -8.10
CA VAL A 453 -30.28 15.59 -9.56
C VAL A 453 -28.93 15.30 -10.17
N THR A 454 -28.89 14.42 -11.17
CA THR A 454 -27.71 14.17 -11.99
C THR A 454 -27.75 15.11 -13.19
N LEU A 455 -26.86 16.11 -13.22
CA LEU A 455 -26.74 17.13 -14.25
C LEU A 455 -25.47 16.89 -15.07
N GLY A 456 -25.59 16.49 -16.34
CA GLY A 456 -24.42 16.22 -17.18
C GLY A 456 -23.49 15.10 -16.65
N GLY A 457 -24.03 14.20 -15.82
CA GLY A 457 -23.29 13.14 -15.13
C GLY A 457 -22.68 13.52 -13.76
N GLN A 458 -22.96 14.72 -13.25
CA GLN A 458 -22.60 15.16 -11.90
C GLN A 458 -23.83 15.17 -10.99
N GLU A 459 -23.76 14.54 -9.82
CA GLU A 459 -24.83 14.58 -8.80
C GLU A 459 -24.77 15.89 -8.01
N VAL A 460 -25.92 16.59 -7.92
CA VAL A 460 -26.12 17.81 -7.15
C VAL A 460 -27.30 17.60 -6.20
N ALA A 461 -27.09 17.87 -4.91
CA ALA A 461 -28.08 17.64 -3.87
C ALA A 461 -28.79 18.93 -3.42
N PHE A 462 -30.08 18.84 -3.20
CA PHE A 462 -30.96 19.92 -2.78
C PHE A 462 -31.72 19.53 -1.51
N ALA A 463 -32.05 20.53 -0.69
CA ALA A 463 -32.86 20.36 0.51
C ALA A 463 -34.37 20.31 0.20
N ASP A 464 -34.78 20.70 -1.00
CA ASP A 464 -36.16 20.85 -1.42
C ASP A 464 -36.39 20.21 -2.81
N ARG A 465 -37.49 19.48 -2.98
CA ARG A 465 -37.79 18.72 -4.20
C ARG A 465 -38.13 19.63 -5.36
N ASP A 466 -38.92 20.66 -5.11
CA ASP A 466 -39.39 21.58 -6.15
C ASP A 466 -38.22 22.39 -6.69
N LEU A 467 -37.32 22.81 -5.81
CA LEU A 467 -36.04 23.42 -6.18
C LEU A 467 -35.19 22.49 -7.05
N ALA A 468 -35.07 21.21 -6.66
CA ALA A 468 -34.32 20.22 -7.41
C ALA A 468 -34.92 20.00 -8.81
N GLN A 469 -36.25 19.89 -8.91
CA GLN A 469 -36.96 19.76 -10.18
C GLN A 469 -36.77 21.00 -11.07
N GLN A 470 -36.89 22.20 -10.51
CA GLN A 470 -36.68 23.45 -11.25
C GLN A 470 -35.26 23.54 -11.84
N VAL A 471 -34.24 23.09 -11.11
CA VAL A 471 -32.86 23.03 -11.64
C VAL A 471 -32.74 21.98 -12.73
N ALA A 472 -33.36 20.80 -12.57
CA ALA A 472 -33.34 19.75 -13.58
C ALA A 472 -33.97 20.23 -14.91
N ASP A 473 -35.12 20.89 -14.83
CA ASP A 473 -35.85 21.42 -15.98
C ASP A 473 -35.03 22.52 -16.67
N GLN A 474 -34.55 23.50 -15.89
CA GLN A 474 -33.75 24.60 -16.43
C GLN A 474 -32.42 24.13 -17.04
N TRP A 475 -31.80 23.09 -16.47
CA TRP A 475 -30.61 22.46 -17.05
C TRP A 475 -30.89 21.86 -18.43
N ASN A 476 -32.02 21.17 -18.58
CA ASN A 476 -32.41 20.59 -19.86
C ASN A 476 -32.67 21.68 -20.91
N ASP A 477 -33.33 22.78 -20.53
CA ASP A 477 -33.53 23.94 -21.40
C ASP A 477 -32.20 24.56 -21.83
N ASP A 478 -31.29 24.76 -20.87
CA ASP A 478 -29.98 25.39 -21.09
C ASP A 478 -29.08 24.58 -22.03
N HIS A 479 -29.29 23.25 -22.12
CA HIS A 479 -28.53 22.33 -22.95
C HIS A 479 -29.32 21.80 -24.16
N ALA A 480 -30.56 22.26 -24.38
CA ALA A 480 -31.43 21.73 -25.44
C ALA A 480 -30.81 21.91 -26.84
N GLU A 481 -30.28 23.10 -27.13
CA GLU A 481 -29.61 23.40 -28.41
C GLU A 481 -28.32 22.58 -28.60
N GLU A 482 -27.54 22.38 -27.54
CA GLU A 482 -26.32 21.56 -27.59
C GLU A 482 -26.68 20.09 -27.87
N MET A 483 -27.67 19.55 -27.15
CA MET A 483 -28.13 18.18 -27.33
C MET A 483 -28.68 17.96 -28.74
N GLU A 484 -29.44 18.91 -29.28
CA GLU A 484 -29.94 18.84 -30.65
C GLU A 484 -28.80 18.92 -31.68
N ALA A 485 -27.83 19.81 -31.47
CA ALA A 485 -26.65 19.87 -32.33
C ALA A 485 -25.84 18.55 -32.31
N LEU A 486 -25.77 17.85 -31.18
CA LEU A 486 -25.14 16.54 -31.08
C LEU A 486 -25.93 15.46 -31.83
N ARG A 487 -27.27 15.47 -31.75
CA ARG A 487 -28.14 14.57 -32.54
C ARG A 487 -27.94 14.77 -34.03
N VAL A 488 -27.95 16.02 -34.49
CA VAL A 488 -27.71 16.37 -35.90
C VAL A 488 -26.33 15.90 -36.38
N ARG A 489 -25.33 15.91 -35.49
CA ARG A 489 -23.97 15.39 -35.76
C ARG A 489 -23.87 13.86 -35.68
N GLY A 490 -24.97 13.14 -35.49
CA GLY A 490 -25.04 11.68 -35.47
C GLY A 490 -24.50 11.04 -34.19
N TRP A 491 -24.47 11.76 -33.07
CA TRP A 491 -24.05 11.17 -31.80
C TRP A 491 -25.09 10.16 -31.29
N PRO A 492 -24.67 9.03 -30.69
CA PRO A 492 -25.59 8.05 -30.11
C PRO A 492 -26.51 8.66 -29.04
N GLU A 493 -27.80 8.30 -29.04
CA GLU A 493 -28.79 8.91 -28.11
C GLU A 493 -28.44 8.66 -26.64
N ASP A 494 -27.79 7.54 -26.31
CA ASP A 494 -27.30 7.27 -24.94
C ASP A 494 -26.17 8.21 -24.49
N LYS A 495 -25.48 8.85 -25.44
CA LYS A 495 -24.46 9.89 -25.18
C LYS A 495 -25.09 11.27 -25.09
N VAL A 496 -26.11 11.53 -25.90
CA VAL A 496 -26.87 12.78 -25.88
C VAL A 496 -27.65 12.88 -24.56
N ALA A 497 -28.37 11.82 -24.17
CA ALA A 497 -29.16 11.79 -22.93
C ALA A 497 -28.34 12.02 -21.66
N ARG A 498 -27.04 11.66 -21.65
CA ARG A 498 -26.13 11.94 -20.51
C ARG A 498 -25.81 13.42 -20.31
N ARG A 499 -26.11 14.28 -21.29
CA ARG A 499 -25.94 15.74 -21.18
C ARG A 499 -27.13 16.40 -20.49
N GLY A 500 -28.28 15.74 -20.44
CA GLY A 500 -29.46 16.23 -19.73
C GLY A 500 -29.41 16.01 -18.22
N ALA A 501 -30.51 16.36 -17.57
CA ALA A 501 -30.76 16.13 -16.15
C ALA A 501 -31.51 14.80 -15.93
N VAL A 502 -31.19 14.10 -14.85
CA VAL A 502 -31.92 12.92 -14.35
C VAL A 502 -32.23 13.11 -12.87
N GLY A 503 -33.48 12.83 -12.46
CA GLY A 503 -33.98 13.09 -11.11
C GLY A 503 -35.03 14.21 -11.08
N PRO A 504 -35.37 14.76 -9.91
CA PRO A 504 -34.75 14.52 -8.61
C PRO A 504 -35.11 13.16 -7.98
N GLU A 505 -34.09 12.46 -7.49
CA GLU A 505 -34.23 11.24 -6.68
C GLU A 505 -34.20 11.59 -5.19
N GLU A 506 -35.12 11.03 -4.41
CA GLU A 506 -35.18 11.22 -2.96
C GLU A 506 -34.19 10.27 -2.26
N VAL A 507 -33.32 10.80 -1.41
CA VAL A 507 -32.34 10.01 -0.64
C VAL A 507 -32.36 10.37 0.84
N GLU A 508 -32.33 9.37 1.72
CA GLU A 508 -32.33 9.56 3.17
C GLU A 508 -31.01 10.15 3.70
N ARG A 509 -29.92 10.03 2.93
CA ARG A 509 -28.60 10.53 3.33
C ARG A 509 -27.78 10.95 2.13
N TRP A 510 -27.32 12.20 2.14
CA TRP A 510 -26.31 12.71 1.20
C TRP A 510 -24.90 12.35 1.68
N VAL A 511 -24.10 11.72 0.81
CA VAL A 511 -22.70 11.33 1.07
C VAL A 511 -21.74 11.99 0.07
N GLY A 512 -22.24 12.85 -0.81
CA GLY A 512 -21.40 13.65 -1.70
C GLY A 512 -20.64 14.71 -0.93
N GLY A 513 -19.40 15.01 -1.36
CA GLY A 513 -18.54 15.99 -0.71
C GLY A 513 -18.94 17.45 -0.94
N GLU A 514 -19.93 17.69 -1.80
CA GLU A 514 -20.42 19.02 -2.15
C GLU A 514 -21.57 19.48 -1.23
N PRO A 515 -21.74 20.80 -1.02
CA PRO A 515 -22.81 21.35 -0.19
C PRO A 515 -24.21 20.98 -0.72
N VAL A 516 -25.17 20.82 0.20
CA VAL A 516 -26.58 20.70 -0.14
C VAL A 516 -27.15 22.09 -0.42
N TRP A 517 -27.79 22.27 -1.57
CA TRP A 517 -28.36 23.54 -2.01
C TRP A 517 -29.72 23.78 -1.36
N THR A 518 -29.87 24.92 -0.69
CA THR A 518 -31.12 25.39 -0.08
C THR A 518 -31.75 26.56 -0.84
N ARG A 519 -31.13 26.96 -1.96
CA ARG A 519 -31.57 28.04 -2.86
C ARG A 519 -31.26 27.68 -4.31
N MET A 520 -31.87 28.41 -5.24
CA MET A 520 -31.50 28.35 -6.67
C MET A 520 -30.01 28.70 -6.83
N PRO A 521 -29.19 27.79 -7.40
CA PRO A 521 -27.82 28.12 -7.76
C PRO A 521 -27.81 29.22 -8.82
N HIS A 522 -26.84 30.13 -8.76
CA HIS A 522 -26.73 31.18 -9.75
C HIS A 522 -26.38 30.58 -11.12
N ARG A 523 -26.97 31.11 -12.20
CA ARG A 523 -26.64 30.74 -13.58
C ARG A 523 -26.29 31.98 -14.38
N GLN A 524 -25.30 31.85 -15.24
CA GLN A 524 -24.82 32.95 -16.07
C GLN A 524 -24.40 32.42 -17.43
N PHE A 525 -24.59 33.23 -18.47
CA PHE A 525 -24.06 32.92 -19.79
C PHE A 525 -22.57 33.23 -19.82
N VAL A 526 -21.73 32.21 -19.97
CA VAL A 526 -20.27 32.32 -19.94
C VAL A 526 -19.71 32.04 -21.33
N HIS A 527 -18.79 32.90 -21.76
CA HIS A 527 -18.03 32.76 -23.00
C HIS A 527 -16.68 32.12 -22.70
N PHE A 528 -16.29 31.15 -23.51
CA PHE A 528 -15.04 30.40 -23.35
C PHE A 528 -14.17 30.54 -24.60
N ALA A 529 -12.88 30.71 -24.41
CA ALA A 529 -11.90 30.64 -25.47
C ALA A 529 -10.69 29.83 -25.00
N THR A 530 -10.19 28.95 -25.87
CA THR A 530 -8.99 28.17 -25.59
C THR A 530 -8.05 28.26 -26.79
N ALA A 531 -6.77 28.45 -26.52
CA ALA A 531 -5.71 28.38 -27.51
C ALA A 531 -4.54 27.58 -26.94
N ALA A 532 -3.85 26.84 -27.79
CA ALA A 532 -2.69 26.03 -27.40
C ALA A 532 -1.47 26.49 -28.20
N TYR A 533 -0.34 26.65 -27.52
CA TYR A 533 0.91 27.15 -28.09
C TYR A 533 2.02 26.11 -27.94
N ARG A 534 2.85 25.96 -28.97
CA ARG A 534 4.09 25.17 -28.91
C ARG A 534 5.23 25.99 -28.27
N ALA A 535 6.31 25.30 -27.95
CA ALA A 535 7.55 25.88 -27.43
C ALA A 535 8.12 27.04 -28.28
N ASP A 536 7.95 26.96 -29.61
CA ASP A 536 8.41 27.96 -30.57
C ASP A 536 7.43 29.13 -30.75
N GLY A 537 6.35 29.15 -29.97
CA GLY A 537 5.31 30.17 -29.99
C GLY A 537 4.27 30.00 -31.10
N THR A 538 4.34 28.94 -31.91
CA THR A 538 3.32 28.65 -32.92
C THR A 538 2.07 28.03 -32.31
N LEU A 539 0.91 28.25 -32.93
CA LEU A 539 -0.34 27.61 -32.51
C LEU A 539 -0.27 26.09 -32.71
N ALA A 540 -0.57 25.32 -31.67
CA ALA A 540 -0.60 23.87 -31.73
C ALA A 540 -1.70 23.36 -32.67
N TYR A 541 -2.84 24.04 -32.65
CA TYR A 541 -3.98 23.86 -33.56
C TYR A 541 -4.72 25.19 -33.72
N GLU A 542 -5.55 25.30 -34.76
CA GLU A 542 -6.37 26.48 -34.98
C GLU A 542 -7.33 26.68 -33.77
N PRO A 543 -7.31 27.84 -33.09
CA PRO A 543 -8.13 28.07 -31.92
C PRO A 543 -9.60 27.88 -32.24
N LEU A 544 -10.32 27.19 -31.36
CA LEU A 544 -11.76 27.09 -31.50
C LEU A 544 -12.38 28.50 -31.40
N PRO A 545 -13.44 28.79 -32.18
CA PRO A 545 -14.16 30.03 -32.02
C PRO A 545 -14.67 30.15 -30.59
N VAL A 546 -14.77 31.38 -30.08
CA VAL A 546 -15.31 31.64 -28.74
C VAL A 546 -16.66 30.96 -28.60
N THR A 547 -16.72 29.91 -27.79
CA THR A 547 -17.93 29.17 -27.49
C THR A 547 -18.65 29.86 -26.35
N SER A 548 -19.94 29.58 -26.20
CA SER A 548 -20.73 30.19 -25.14
C SER A 548 -21.80 29.21 -24.70
N ARG A 549 -22.01 29.12 -23.40
CA ARG A 549 -23.05 28.27 -22.81
C ARG A 549 -23.53 28.85 -21.49
N TRP A 550 -24.74 28.50 -21.12
CA TRP A 550 -25.18 28.64 -19.74
C TRP A 550 -24.27 27.83 -18.84
N THR A 551 -23.85 28.43 -17.74
CA THR A 551 -22.97 27.81 -16.75
C THR A 551 -23.51 28.11 -15.36
N TRP A 552 -23.53 27.09 -14.52
CA TRP A 552 -24.12 27.12 -13.20
C TRP A 552 -23.07 27.24 -12.09
N GLU A 553 -23.46 27.82 -10.96
CA GLU A 553 -22.59 28.10 -9.80
C GLU A 553 -21.86 26.86 -9.27
N PHE A 554 -22.48 25.68 -9.36
CA PHE A 554 -21.88 24.40 -8.97
C PHE A 554 -20.84 23.86 -9.98
N GLU A 555 -20.74 24.44 -11.17
CA GLU A 555 -19.72 24.12 -12.18
C GLU A 555 -18.44 24.94 -11.95
N GLY A 556 -17.86 24.88 -10.76
CA GLY A 556 -16.83 25.84 -10.28
C GLY A 556 -15.70 26.18 -11.26
N ASP A 557 -15.16 25.19 -11.96
CA ASP A 557 -14.09 25.37 -12.96
C ASP A 557 -14.54 26.01 -14.29
N SER A 558 -15.84 26.12 -14.52
CA SER A 558 -16.43 26.84 -15.67
C SER A 558 -17.16 28.12 -15.26
N PHE A 559 -17.72 28.17 -14.06
CA PHE A 559 -18.53 29.29 -13.60
C PHE A 559 -17.69 30.52 -13.26
N THR A 560 -18.16 31.68 -13.72
CA THR A 560 -17.55 32.97 -13.39
C THR A 560 -18.59 34.09 -13.49
N VAL A 561 -18.41 35.11 -12.65
CA VAL A 561 -19.17 36.38 -12.71
C VAL A 561 -18.28 37.53 -13.20
N ARG A 562 -17.03 37.24 -13.56
CA ARG A 562 -16.07 38.25 -14.01
C ARG A 562 -16.23 38.55 -15.49
N ALA A 563 -15.93 39.78 -15.90
CA ALA A 563 -15.98 40.20 -17.29
C ALA A 563 -15.12 39.30 -18.19
N ALA A 564 -13.90 39.01 -17.75
CA ALA A 564 -13.02 37.97 -18.28
C ALA A 564 -11.95 37.60 -17.24
N GLU A 565 -11.52 36.34 -17.28
CA GLU A 565 -10.35 35.82 -16.57
C GLU A 565 -9.71 34.71 -17.39
N HIS A 566 -8.40 34.51 -17.23
CA HIS A 566 -7.67 33.48 -17.93
C HIS A 566 -6.78 32.66 -17.00
N ARG A 567 -6.43 31.46 -17.44
CA ARG A 567 -5.46 30.58 -16.81
C ARG A 567 -4.60 29.89 -17.86
N ILE A 568 -3.36 29.59 -17.51
CA ILE A 568 -2.44 28.84 -18.34
C ILE A 568 -2.27 27.44 -17.78
N GLU A 569 -2.30 26.42 -18.64
CA GLU A 569 -2.10 25.02 -18.28
C GLU A 569 -1.02 24.39 -19.17
N PHE A 570 0.03 23.83 -18.56
CA PHE A 570 1.05 23.09 -19.29
C PHE A 570 0.55 21.68 -19.62
N ARG A 571 0.62 21.29 -20.88
CA ARG A 571 0.26 19.96 -21.35
C ARG A 571 1.49 19.06 -21.46
N PRO A 572 1.35 17.76 -21.14
CA PRO A 572 2.44 16.79 -21.26
C PRO A 572 3.03 16.63 -22.67
N ASP A 573 2.32 17.06 -23.72
CA ASP A 573 2.79 17.03 -25.10
C ASP A 573 3.70 18.23 -25.45
N GLY A 574 4.07 19.03 -24.45
CA GLY A 574 4.93 20.20 -24.60
C GLY A 574 4.18 21.46 -25.04
N THR A 575 2.85 21.40 -25.19
CA THR A 575 2.04 22.59 -25.47
C THR A 575 1.64 23.32 -24.20
N THR A 576 1.37 24.61 -24.33
CA THR A 576 0.89 25.49 -23.26
C THR A 576 -0.50 25.98 -23.66
N GLU A 577 -1.52 25.62 -22.89
CA GLU A 577 -2.89 26.00 -23.16
C GLU A 577 -3.31 27.24 -22.37
N ALA A 578 -3.77 28.25 -23.09
CA ALA A 578 -4.45 29.41 -22.55
C ALA A 578 -5.95 29.16 -22.54
N HIS A 579 -6.55 29.14 -21.34
CA HIS A 579 -8.00 29.04 -21.16
C HIS A 579 -8.54 30.37 -20.67
N VAL A 580 -9.54 30.91 -21.34
CA VAL A 580 -10.20 32.17 -20.99
C VAL A 580 -11.68 31.94 -20.81
N ARG A 581 -12.25 32.51 -19.77
CA ARG A 581 -13.70 32.51 -19.52
C ARG A 581 -14.18 33.87 -19.05
N GLY A 582 -15.44 34.19 -19.27
CA GLY A 582 -16.01 35.47 -18.81
C GLY A 582 -17.43 35.73 -19.28
N ILE A 583 -18.10 36.67 -18.61
CA ILE A 583 -19.49 37.05 -18.94
C ILE A 583 -19.57 38.09 -20.07
N ASN A 584 -18.44 38.63 -20.53
CA ASN A 584 -18.38 39.57 -21.63
C ASN A 584 -17.52 39.02 -22.77
N LYS A 585 -18.16 38.71 -23.91
CA LYS A 585 -17.50 38.10 -25.08
C LYS A 585 -16.34 38.93 -25.63
N ALA A 586 -16.45 40.25 -25.63
CA ALA A 586 -15.37 41.14 -26.10
C ALA A 586 -14.20 41.15 -25.12
N ALA A 587 -14.47 41.19 -23.81
CA ALA A 587 -13.43 41.08 -22.78
C ALA A 587 -12.73 39.71 -22.82
N VAL A 588 -13.46 38.62 -23.12
CA VAL A 588 -12.87 37.27 -23.29
C VAL A 588 -11.95 37.22 -24.49
N ARG A 589 -12.31 37.85 -25.62
CA ARG A 589 -11.40 37.96 -26.78
C ARG A 589 -10.13 38.72 -26.42
N GLN A 590 -10.25 39.87 -25.74
CA GLN A 590 -9.09 40.65 -25.33
C GLN A 590 -8.23 39.91 -24.28
N ALA A 591 -8.86 39.17 -23.38
CA ALA A 591 -8.16 38.35 -22.40
C ALA A 591 -7.46 37.15 -23.04
N LEU A 592 -7.92 36.66 -24.19
CA LEU A 592 -7.21 35.64 -24.97
C LEU A 592 -5.91 36.17 -25.56
N ASP A 593 -5.86 37.44 -25.99
CA ASP A 593 -4.61 38.05 -26.45
C ASP A 593 -3.60 38.18 -25.29
N ARG A 594 -4.06 38.54 -24.09
CA ARG A 594 -3.20 38.58 -22.89
C ARG A 594 -2.76 37.19 -22.43
N ALA A 595 -3.68 36.23 -22.45
CA ALA A 595 -3.38 34.84 -22.12
C ALA A 595 -2.43 34.21 -23.15
N ARG A 596 -2.48 34.66 -24.41
CA ARG A 596 -1.48 34.33 -25.44
C ARG A 596 -0.12 34.85 -25.04
N ASP A 597 0.01 36.13 -24.71
CA ASP A 597 1.31 36.72 -24.36
C ASP A 597 1.93 36.00 -23.15
N GLU A 598 1.13 35.72 -22.12
CA GLU A 598 1.56 34.93 -20.96
C GLU A 598 1.89 33.48 -21.33
N ALA A 599 1.10 32.83 -22.19
CA ALA A 599 1.40 31.49 -22.68
C ALA A 599 2.71 31.46 -23.49
N LEU A 600 3.00 32.50 -24.29
CA LEU A 600 4.24 32.60 -25.06
C LEU A 600 5.45 32.84 -24.17
N GLU A 601 5.33 33.68 -23.14
CA GLU A 601 6.39 33.92 -22.14
C GLU A 601 6.70 32.65 -21.33
N THR A 602 5.67 31.89 -20.99
CA THR A 602 5.79 30.68 -20.16
C THR A 602 6.03 29.40 -20.95
N SER A 603 5.76 29.36 -22.25
CA SER A 603 5.95 28.17 -23.09
C SER A 603 7.38 27.62 -23.09
N PRO A 604 8.45 28.45 -23.18
CA PRO A 604 9.82 27.96 -23.03
C PRO A 604 10.12 27.33 -21.67
N HIS A 605 9.35 27.71 -20.65
CA HIS A 605 9.44 27.24 -19.27
C HIS A 605 8.49 26.09 -18.99
N ASN A 606 7.81 25.55 -20.00
CA ASN A 606 6.94 24.40 -19.84
C ASN A 606 7.78 23.24 -19.26
N PRO A 607 7.46 22.77 -18.04
CA PRO A 607 8.28 21.77 -17.34
C PRO A 607 8.34 20.44 -18.09
N TYR A 608 7.43 20.20 -19.04
CA TYR A 608 7.43 19.02 -19.89
C TYR A 608 8.42 19.11 -21.07
N LEU A 609 8.85 20.32 -21.49
CA LEU A 609 9.87 20.50 -22.53
C LEU A 609 11.30 20.28 -22.02
N LEU A 610 11.56 20.62 -20.76
CA LEU A 610 12.87 20.42 -20.12
C LEU A 610 13.18 18.94 -19.86
N LEU A 611 12.15 18.08 -19.87
CA LEU A 611 12.29 16.62 -19.76
C LEU A 611 12.64 15.92 -21.09
N GLY A 612 12.71 16.66 -22.21
CA GLY A 612 13.02 16.13 -23.54
C GLY A 612 14.38 16.53 -24.11
N ARG A 613 15.20 17.28 -23.35
CA ARG A 613 16.58 17.65 -23.72
C ARG A 613 17.59 17.22 -22.64
N THR A 614 17.63 15.93 -22.34
CA THR A 614 18.75 15.26 -21.66
C THR A 614 18.80 13.82 -22.10
#